data_AF-A0A8J3RAQ0-F1
#
_entry.id   AF-A0A8J3RAQ0-F1
#
_cell.length_a   1.000
_cell.length_b   1.000
_cell.length_c   1.000
_cell.angle_alpha   90.00
_cell.angle_beta   90.00
_cell.angle_gamma   90.00
#
_symmetry.space_group_name_H-M   'P 1'
#
loop_
_entity.id
_entity.type
_entity.pdbx_description
1 polymer ?
#
loop_
_entity_poly.entity_id
_entity_poly.type
_entity_poly.pdbx_seq_one_letter_code
_entity_poly.pdbx_strand_id
1 'polypeptide(L)'
;MAAAQIYQRPFGELLRHWREHRRLSQLELSIQAEISTRHLSFLETGRARPSRDMVLHITEHLEIPLRERNHLLLAAGYAPAYTESPLDSPQMAAVCEAIRRLLSAHEPYPAVVVDRGWNLVDANAAIGLIAEGVDPDLLTNVLRASGSPGGARPPHRQPRRVARSPARPASGDASSRTSEPDRVAVGAGRARRCRAGRRILRYRHRRSWRWVMVVLAQVSDIHIDGSGRNTSRAVRALDYARSMRPDAILLTGDIADHGAVEEYEIVRDLISFDDVPLVLCPGNHDVRGNLRKVLLGRDGDQPVNQALNLETVTIALCDSSIPGRDDGHLDDDTLAWLDSVLAARPGVRALVGMHHPAVELGIPYVDAIRLNRPEQLRQVLDRHPHVLAVLAGHAHTAAATTFAGRPLLVAPGVVSTILLPAETPVQPPIDFTLPPAIAIHLLYEDRIATHYRPIP
;
A
#
# COMPACT_ATOMS: atom_id res chain seq x y z
N MET A 1 28.10 -17.97 2.46
CA MET A 1 28.44 -19.13 3.31
C MET A 1 27.22 -19.64 4.08
N ALA A 2 26.53 -18.83 4.90
CA ALA A 2 25.39 -19.31 5.72
C ALA A 2 24.26 -20.04 4.94
N ALA A 3 23.89 -19.59 3.74
CA ALA A 3 22.81 -20.21 2.95
C ALA A 3 23.10 -21.68 2.60
N ALA A 4 24.31 -22.01 2.16
CA ALA A 4 24.68 -23.38 1.75
C ALA A 4 24.64 -24.40 2.91
N GLN A 5 24.80 -23.95 4.16
CA GLN A 5 24.74 -24.81 5.36
C GLN A 5 23.32 -25.17 5.80
N ILE A 6 22.27 -24.61 5.17
CA ILE A 6 20.88 -25.03 5.42
C ILE A 6 20.55 -26.30 4.62
N TYR A 7 21.16 -26.48 3.46
CA TYR A 7 20.87 -27.56 2.48
C TYR A 7 21.36 -28.96 2.89
N GLN A 8 22.00 -29.12 4.06
CA GLN A 8 22.41 -30.42 4.61
C GLN A 8 21.72 -30.76 5.95
N ARG A 9 20.70 -29.98 6.37
CA ARG A 9 20.02 -30.23 7.64
C ARG A 9 19.01 -31.38 7.53
N PRO A 10 18.86 -32.21 8.57
CA PRO A 10 17.79 -33.21 8.64
C PRO A 10 16.40 -32.57 8.51
N PHE A 11 15.44 -33.32 7.94
CA PHE A 11 14.05 -32.88 7.79
C PHE A 11 13.46 -32.25 9.06
N GLY A 12 13.68 -32.85 10.23
CA GLY A 12 13.13 -32.35 11.50
C GLY A 12 13.63 -30.96 11.90
N GLU A 13 14.89 -30.64 11.62
CA GLU A 13 15.45 -29.29 11.84
C GLU A 13 14.90 -28.26 10.85
N LEU A 14 14.72 -28.66 9.59
CA LEU A 14 14.11 -27.80 8.57
C LEU A 14 12.65 -27.50 8.90
N LEU A 15 11.88 -28.53 9.28
CA LEU A 15 10.50 -28.40 9.71
C LEU A 15 10.38 -27.46 10.91
N ARG A 16 11.20 -27.70 11.95
CA ARG A 16 11.26 -26.83 13.13
C ARG A 16 11.62 -25.39 12.78
N HIS A 17 12.61 -25.18 11.91
CA HIS A 17 13.02 -23.86 11.45
C HIS A 17 11.88 -23.11 10.75
N TRP A 18 11.15 -23.76 9.85
CA TRP A 18 10.01 -23.16 9.17
C TRP A 18 8.85 -22.86 10.13
N ARG A 19 8.55 -23.75 11.08
CA ARG A 19 7.55 -23.50 12.13
C ARG A 19 7.93 -22.29 13.00
N GLU A 20 9.18 -22.20 13.45
CA GLU A 20 9.68 -21.06 14.23
C GLU A 20 9.70 -19.75 13.42
N HIS A 21 10.03 -19.81 12.13
CA HIS A 21 9.95 -18.65 11.21
C HIS A 21 8.50 -18.18 11.02
N ARG A 22 7.54 -19.09 10.96
CA ARG A 22 6.08 -18.81 10.95
C ARG A 22 5.51 -18.45 12.33
N ARG A 23 6.35 -18.45 13.38
CA ARG A 23 6.00 -18.15 14.79
C ARG A 23 4.93 -19.05 15.42
N LEU A 24 4.72 -20.24 14.87
CA LEU A 24 3.76 -21.21 15.41
C LEU A 24 4.39 -22.07 16.51
N SER A 25 3.63 -22.39 17.55
CA SER A 25 3.96 -23.47 18.49
C SER A 25 3.70 -24.85 17.87
N GLN A 26 4.23 -25.91 18.50
CA GLN A 26 3.89 -27.28 18.11
C GLN A 26 2.39 -27.60 18.32
N LEU A 27 1.68 -26.88 19.20
CA LEU A 27 0.25 -27.06 19.39
C LEU A 27 -0.54 -26.49 18.21
N GLU A 28 -0.30 -25.22 17.87
CA GLU A 28 -1.01 -24.53 16.79
C GLU A 28 -0.84 -25.21 15.44
N LEU A 29 0.41 -25.55 15.04
CA LEU A 29 0.64 -26.26 13.79
C LEU A 29 -0.01 -27.66 13.78
N SER A 30 -0.06 -28.35 14.93
CA SER A 30 -0.69 -29.67 15.00
C SER A 30 -2.21 -29.61 14.82
N ILE A 31 -2.86 -28.56 15.35
CA ILE A 31 -4.29 -28.30 15.16
C ILE A 31 -4.56 -27.94 13.70
N GLN A 32 -3.79 -27.02 13.13
CA GLN A 32 -3.94 -26.58 11.73
C GLN A 32 -3.78 -27.74 10.74
N ALA A 33 -2.77 -28.59 10.94
CA ALA A 33 -2.50 -29.73 10.07
C ALA A 33 -3.21 -31.03 10.51
N GLU A 34 -4.18 -30.98 11.41
CA GLU A 34 -4.95 -32.14 11.90
C GLU A 34 -4.11 -33.36 12.34
N ILE A 35 -2.92 -33.12 12.91
CA ILE A 35 -2.01 -34.16 13.43
C ILE A 35 -1.85 -34.04 14.94
N SER A 36 -1.42 -35.13 15.60
CA SER A 36 -1.10 -35.02 17.03
C SER A 36 0.18 -34.20 17.28
N THR A 37 0.15 -33.34 18.30
CA THR A 37 1.34 -32.64 18.85
C THR A 37 2.53 -33.57 19.06
N ARG A 38 2.29 -34.77 19.61
CA ARG A 38 3.31 -35.81 19.81
C ARG A 38 3.93 -36.26 18.49
N HIS A 39 3.14 -36.46 17.44
CA HIS A 39 3.66 -36.83 16.13
C HIS A 39 4.51 -35.71 15.51
N LEU A 40 4.02 -34.46 15.53
CA LEU A 40 4.80 -33.31 15.06
C LEU A 40 6.13 -33.17 15.82
N SER A 41 6.11 -33.32 17.15
CA SER A 41 7.32 -33.29 17.99
C SER A 41 8.29 -34.42 17.64
N PHE A 42 7.81 -35.61 17.29
CA PHE A 42 8.64 -36.73 16.83
C PHE A 42 9.21 -36.51 15.42
N LEU A 43 8.50 -35.82 14.54
CA LEU A 43 9.01 -35.40 13.24
C LEU A 43 10.13 -34.36 13.39
N GLU A 44 9.93 -33.32 14.21
CA GLU A 44 10.96 -32.29 14.47
C GLU A 44 12.21 -32.84 15.17
N THR A 45 12.06 -33.85 16.02
CA THR A 45 13.18 -34.50 16.73
C THR A 45 13.77 -35.70 15.98
N GLY A 46 13.30 -36.01 14.77
CA GLY A 46 13.78 -37.14 13.96
C GLY A 46 13.46 -38.54 14.53
N ARG A 47 12.59 -38.62 15.54
CA ARG A 47 12.12 -39.88 16.17
C ARG A 47 11.10 -40.64 15.30
N ALA A 48 10.45 -39.94 14.38
CA ALA A 48 9.60 -40.52 13.35
C ALA A 48 10.06 -40.07 11.96
N ARG A 49 9.95 -40.96 10.97
CA ARG A 49 10.12 -40.59 9.55
C ARG A 49 8.76 -40.19 8.98
N PRO A 50 8.63 -39.03 8.31
CA PRO A 50 7.38 -38.65 7.64
C PRO A 50 7.16 -39.52 6.40
N SER A 51 5.89 -39.78 6.04
CA SER A 51 5.55 -40.21 4.67
C SER A 51 5.71 -39.03 3.70
N ARG A 52 5.78 -39.29 2.39
CA ARG A 52 5.83 -38.23 1.36
C ARG A 52 4.65 -37.26 1.49
N ASP A 53 3.46 -37.79 1.74
CA ASP A 53 2.25 -36.99 1.84
C ASP A 53 2.22 -36.21 3.16
N MET A 54 2.77 -36.74 4.25
CA MET A 54 2.96 -36.00 5.51
C MET A 54 3.94 -34.82 5.35
N VAL A 55 5.00 -34.97 4.53
CA VAL A 55 5.88 -33.84 4.18
C VAL A 55 5.07 -32.77 3.44
N LEU A 56 4.35 -33.14 2.39
CA LEU A 56 3.55 -32.21 1.59
C LEU A 56 2.52 -31.48 2.46
N HIS A 57 1.70 -32.24 3.20
CA HIS A 57 0.66 -31.75 4.10
C HIS A 57 1.19 -30.73 5.12
N ILE A 58 2.26 -31.06 5.85
CA ILE A 58 2.81 -30.12 6.84
C ILE A 58 3.47 -28.91 6.14
N THR A 59 4.13 -29.09 4.99
CA THR A 59 4.72 -27.95 4.25
C THR A 59 3.66 -27.01 3.65
N GLU A 60 2.46 -27.51 3.43
CA GLU A 60 1.31 -26.74 2.96
C GLU A 60 0.74 -25.86 4.07
N HIS A 61 0.47 -26.43 5.24
CA HIS A 61 -0.02 -25.69 6.41
C HIS A 61 1.02 -24.70 6.98
N LEU A 62 2.32 -24.92 6.73
CA LEU A 62 3.39 -23.95 7.00
C LEU A 62 3.61 -22.92 5.88
N GLU A 63 2.82 -22.98 4.80
CA GLU A 63 2.94 -22.13 3.61
C GLU A 63 4.39 -22.07 3.08
N ILE A 64 5.11 -23.18 3.08
CA ILE A 64 6.51 -23.22 2.66
C ILE A 64 6.55 -22.99 1.13
N PRO A 65 7.40 -22.10 0.58
CA PRO A 65 7.51 -21.89 -0.86
C PRO A 65 7.88 -23.18 -1.60
N LEU A 66 7.36 -23.40 -2.81
CA LEU A 66 7.46 -24.68 -3.54
C LEU A 66 8.89 -25.26 -3.66
N ARG A 67 9.87 -24.39 -3.94
CA ARG A 67 11.32 -24.69 -3.92
C ARG A 67 11.79 -25.26 -2.57
N GLU A 68 11.36 -24.66 -1.48
CA GLU A 68 11.71 -25.09 -0.13
C GLU A 68 10.92 -26.35 0.27
N ARG A 69 9.72 -26.59 -0.29
CA ARG A 69 9.03 -27.90 -0.18
C ARG A 69 9.85 -29.02 -0.84
N ASN A 70 10.46 -28.76 -2.01
CA ASN A 70 11.38 -29.72 -2.63
C ASN A 70 12.59 -30.03 -1.72
N HIS A 71 13.14 -29.02 -1.02
CA HIS A 71 14.22 -29.25 -0.06
C HIS A 71 13.78 -30.13 1.12
N LEU A 72 12.58 -29.92 1.68
CA LEU A 72 12.06 -30.78 2.75
C LEU A 72 11.74 -32.20 2.25
N LEU A 73 11.26 -32.37 1.02
CA LEU A 73 11.10 -33.69 0.38
C LEU A 73 12.43 -34.42 0.25
N LEU A 74 13.45 -33.76 -0.30
CA LEU A 74 14.81 -34.32 -0.44
C LEU A 74 15.42 -34.68 0.93
N ALA A 75 15.29 -33.80 1.93
CA ALA A 75 15.76 -34.05 3.30
C ALA A 75 15.01 -35.17 4.03
N ALA A 76 13.80 -35.51 3.57
CA ALA A 76 13.03 -36.67 4.03
C ALA A 76 13.29 -37.95 3.20
N GLY A 77 14.09 -37.88 2.13
CA GLY A 77 14.44 -39.01 1.26
C GLY A 77 13.50 -39.23 0.07
N TYR A 78 12.69 -38.24 -0.30
CA TYR A 78 11.74 -38.31 -1.41
C TYR A 78 12.17 -37.46 -2.61
N ALA A 79 11.73 -37.84 -3.81
CA ALA A 79 11.92 -37.04 -5.00
C ALA A 79 11.17 -35.69 -4.91
N PRO A 80 11.73 -34.60 -5.48
CA PRO A 80 11.05 -33.32 -5.64
C PRO A 80 9.66 -33.47 -6.26
N ALA A 81 8.70 -32.65 -5.80
CA ALA A 81 7.33 -32.67 -6.30
C ALA A 81 7.05 -31.53 -7.29
N TYR A 82 7.85 -30.46 -7.26
CA TYR A 82 7.63 -29.25 -8.04
C TYR A 82 8.82 -28.98 -8.96
N THR A 83 8.56 -28.65 -10.23
CA THR A 83 9.62 -28.40 -11.22
C THR A 83 10.17 -26.98 -11.06
N GLU A 84 11.46 -26.83 -10.78
CA GLU A 84 12.15 -25.54 -10.88
C GLU A 84 12.59 -25.30 -12.32
N SER A 85 12.13 -24.21 -12.93
CA SER A 85 12.54 -23.78 -14.27
C SER A 85 13.63 -22.70 -14.15
N PRO A 86 14.84 -22.92 -14.71
CA PRO A 86 15.83 -21.87 -14.87
C PRO A 86 15.28 -20.67 -15.67
N LEU A 87 15.78 -19.46 -15.41
CA LEU A 87 15.33 -18.24 -16.11
C LEU A 87 15.68 -18.24 -17.60
N ASP A 88 16.72 -18.97 -17.99
CA ASP A 88 17.14 -19.23 -19.37
C ASP A 88 16.39 -20.41 -20.03
N SER A 89 15.43 -21.03 -19.34
CA SER A 89 14.65 -22.13 -19.92
C SER A 89 13.65 -21.63 -20.99
N PRO A 90 13.38 -22.42 -22.05
CA PRO A 90 12.41 -22.05 -23.08
C PRO A 90 11.01 -21.72 -22.53
N GLN A 91 10.63 -22.33 -21.41
CA GLN A 91 9.36 -22.10 -20.72
C GLN A 91 9.29 -20.72 -20.05
N MET A 92 10.42 -20.14 -19.63
CA MET A 92 10.49 -18.80 -19.03
C MET A 92 10.63 -17.68 -20.07
N ALA A 93 10.83 -18.00 -21.36
CA ALA A 93 11.07 -17.01 -22.42
C ALA A 93 10.04 -15.87 -22.46
N ALA A 94 8.73 -16.19 -22.38
CA ALA A 94 7.66 -15.19 -22.38
C ALA A 94 7.69 -14.28 -21.13
N VAL A 95 8.06 -14.83 -19.97
CA VAL A 95 8.19 -14.08 -18.71
C VAL A 95 9.41 -13.15 -18.77
N CYS A 96 10.54 -13.64 -19.26
CA CYS A 96 11.75 -12.83 -19.48
C CYS A 96 11.51 -11.72 -20.52
N GLU A 97 10.74 -11.97 -21.57
CA GLU A 97 10.37 -10.94 -22.54
C GLU A 97 9.49 -9.85 -21.90
N ALA A 98 8.48 -10.23 -21.11
CA ALA A 98 7.65 -9.28 -20.37
C ALA A 98 8.47 -8.43 -19.38
N ILE A 99 9.41 -9.05 -18.66
CA ILE A 99 10.34 -8.36 -17.75
C ILE A 99 11.22 -7.36 -18.52
N ARG A 100 11.78 -7.74 -19.67
CA ARG A 100 12.57 -6.82 -20.51
C ARG A 100 11.76 -5.66 -21.06
N ARG A 101 10.49 -5.88 -21.44
CA ARG A 101 9.56 -4.82 -21.85
C ARG A 101 9.32 -3.83 -20.70
N LEU A 102 9.14 -4.31 -19.46
CA LEU A 102 9.02 -3.46 -18.27
C LEU A 102 10.31 -2.66 -17.99
N LEU A 103 11.48 -3.31 -18.01
CA LEU A 103 12.78 -2.65 -17.86
C LEU A 103 12.99 -1.52 -18.89
N SER A 104 12.63 -1.78 -20.15
CA SER A 104 12.71 -0.80 -21.24
C SER A 104 11.73 0.36 -21.04
N ALA A 105 10.49 0.07 -20.62
CA ALA A 105 9.47 1.09 -20.34
C ALA A 105 9.81 2.00 -19.15
N HIS A 106 10.71 1.56 -18.26
CA HIS A 106 11.24 2.38 -17.18
C HIS A 106 12.31 3.39 -17.61
N GLU A 107 12.89 3.29 -18.82
CA GLU A 107 13.88 4.27 -19.28
C GLU A 107 13.27 5.68 -19.43
N PRO A 108 13.99 6.76 -19.07
CA PRO A 108 15.42 6.82 -18.72
C PRO A 108 15.73 6.57 -17.23
N TYR A 109 14.79 6.10 -16.42
CA TYR A 109 15.03 5.81 -15.00
C TYR A 109 15.71 4.44 -14.82
N PRO A 110 16.76 4.33 -13.99
CA PRO A 110 17.43 3.06 -13.73
C PRO A 110 16.50 2.04 -13.06
N ALA A 111 16.45 0.83 -13.61
CA ALA A 111 15.70 -0.30 -13.08
C ALA A 111 16.54 -1.58 -13.11
N VAL A 112 16.34 -2.45 -12.11
CA VAL A 112 17.01 -3.74 -11.94
C VAL A 112 16.01 -4.83 -11.59
N VAL A 113 16.29 -6.05 -12.03
CA VAL A 113 15.67 -7.29 -11.59
C VAL A 113 16.67 -7.99 -10.67
N VAL A 114 16.21 -8.46 -9.52
CA VAL A 114 17.05 -9.17 -8.54
C VAL A 114 16.42 -10.47 -8.08
N ASP A 115 17.26 -11.43 -7.69
CA ASP A 115 16.80 -12.64 -7.01
C ASP A 115 16.54 -12.38 -5.51
N ARG A 116 16.07 -13.42 -4.79
CA ARG A 116 15.84 -13.36 -3.33
C ARG A 116 17.11 -13.06 -2.52
N GLY A 117 18.30 -13.33 -3.07
CA GLY A 117 19.60 -13.00 -2.49
C GLY A 117 20.07 -11.57 -2.77
N TRP A 118 19.29 -10.77 -3.50
CA TRP A 118 19.66 -9.47 -4.08
C TRP A 118 20.76 -9.55 -5.14
N ASN A 119 20.98 -10.72 -5.74
CA ASN A 119 21.88 -10.85 -6.87
C ASN A 119 21.23 -10.24 -8.11
N LEU A 120 22.01 -9.54 -8.93
CA LEU A 120 21.51 -8.88 -10.13
C LEU A 120 21.18 -9.94 -11.20
N VAL A 121 19.96 -9.88 -11.74
CA VAL A 121 19.43 -10.82 -12.75
C VAL A 121 19.35 -10.19 -14.13
N ASP A 122 18.81 -8.96 -14.21
CA ASP A 122 18.72 -8.17 -15.45
C ASP A 122 18.63 -6.66 -15.08
N ALA A 123 18.89 -5.75 -16.02
CA ALA A 123 18.84 -4.31 -15.80
C ALA A 123 18.59 -3.53 -17.10
N ASN A 124 18.01 -2.33 -17.01
CA ASN A 124 17.90 -1.43 -18.17
C ASN A 124 19.18 -0.61 -18.40
N ALA A 125 19.32 0.01 -19.58
CA ALA A 125 20.58 0.66 -19.97
C ALA A 125 20.94 1.84 -19.06
N ALA A 126 19.94 2.49 -18.46
CA ALA A 126 20.11 3.58 -17.51
C ALA A 126 20.91 3.17 -16.24
N ILE A 127 20.96 1.89 -15.88
CA ILE A 127 21.81 1.40 -14.78
C ILE A 127 23.31 1.55 -15.09
N GLY A 128 23.72 1.49 -16.36
CA GLY A 128 25.12 1.66 -16.75
C GLY A 128 25.70 3.02 -16.32
N LEU A 129 24.85 4.06 -16.24
CA LEU A 129 25.23 5.42 -15.81
C LEU A 129 25.42 5.55 -14.28
N ILE A 130 24.93 4.59 -13.50
CA ILE A 130 25.05 4.54 -12.03
C ILE A 130 26.11 3.51 -11.61
N ALA A 131 26.24 2.42 -12.38
CA ALA A 131 27.28 1.41 -12.22
C ALA A 131 28.66 1.86 -12.74
N GLU A 132 28.76 3.01 -13.43
CA GLU A 132 30.02 3.55 -13.96
C GLU A 132 31.06 3.74 -12.83
N GLY A 133 32.15 2.98 -12.88
CA GLY A 133 33.23 3.00 -11.89
C GLY A 133 33.02 2.12 -10.66
N VAL A 134 31.95 1.32 -10.61
CA VAL A 134 31.76 0.28 -9.58
C VAL A 134 32.52 -0.99 -9.98
N ASP A 135 33.13 -1.66 -9.00
CA ASP A 135 33.79 -2.95 -9.19
C ASP A 135 32.78 -4.00 -9.73
N PRO A 136 33.08 -4.69 -10.85
CA PRO A 136 32.22 -5.75 -11.40
C PRO A 136 31.84 -6.83 -10.39
N ASP A 137 32.73 -7.20 -9.47
CA ASP A 137 32.45 -8.23 -8.45
C ASP A 137 31.44 -7.74 -7.38
N LEU A 138 31.26 -6.43 -7.24
CA LEU A 138 30.22 -5.84 -6.40
C LEU A 138 28.88 -5.72 -7.14
N LEU A 139 28.90 -5.50 -8.45
CA LEU A 139 27.70 -5.39 -9.29
C LEU A 139 26.90 -6.70 -9.38
N THR A 140 27.50 -7.85 -9.03
CA THR A 140 26.78 -9.13 -8.94
C THR A 140 25.68 -9.12 -7.87
N ASN A 141 25.72 -8.22 -6.89
CA ASN A 141 24.73 -8.12 -5.82
C ASN A 141 24.43 -6.67 -5.44
N VAL A 142 23.17 -6.26 -5.63
CA VAL A 142 22.75 -4.85 -5.53
C VAL A 142 22.95 -4.26 -4.12
N LEU A 143 22.82 -5.08 -3.06
CA LEU A 143 23.11 -4.64 -1.69
C LEU A 143 24.62 -4.44 -1.44
N ARG A 144 25.48 -5.24 -2.07
CA ARG A 144 26.94 -5.05 -2.00
C ARG A 144 27.39 -3.83 -2.81
N ALA A 145 26.85 -3.65 -4.01
CA ALA A 145 27.11 -2.48 -4.85
C ALA A 145 26.70 -1.16 -4.18
N SER A 146 25.59 -1.15 -3.43
CA SER A 146 25.09 0.06 -2.74
C SER A 146 25.74 0.32 -1.37
N GLY A 147 26.18 -0.73 -0.65
CA GLY A 147 26.74 -0.61 0.69
C GLY A 147 28.26 -0.41 0.80
N SER A 148 29.00 -0.52 -0.31
CA SER A 148 30.48 -0.48 -0.29
C SER A 148 31.06 0.95 -0.30
N PRO A 149 32.30 1.18 0.21
CA PRO A 149 32.90 2.52 0.24
C PRO A 149 33.16 3.21 -1.11
N GLY A 150 33.11 2.45 -2.22
CA GLY A 150 33.13 2.96 -3.60
C GLY A 150 31.83 2.66 -4.37
N GLY A 151 30.72 2.47 -3.64
CA GLY A 151 29.44 2.05 -4.20
C GLY A 151 28.81 3.06 -5.15
N ALA A 152 27.90 2.52 -5.98
CA ALA A 152 27.27 3.20 -7.12
C ALA A 152 26.75 4.60 -6.79
N ARG A 153 27.46 5.64 -7.24
CA ARG A 153 27.10 7.05 -7.03
C ARG A 153 26.93 7.73 -8.38
N PRO A 154 25.79 8.39 -8.65
CA PRO A 154 25.62 9.13 -9.90
C PRO A 154 26.71 10.22 -9.99
N PRO A 155 27.39 10.37 -11.14
CA PRO A 155 28.41 11.39 -11.30
C PRO A 155 27.79 12.78 -11.12
N HIS A 156 28.36 13.59 -10.21
CA HIS A 156 27.96 14.98 -10.00
C HIS A 156 28.37 15.87 -11.19
N ARG A 157 27.69 15.71 -12.33
CA ARG A 157 27.69 16.68 -13.43
C ARG A 157 26.37 17.46 -13.39
N GLN A 158 26.44 18.69 -12.88
CA GLN A 158 25.35 19.65 -13.07
C GLN A 158 25.08 19.79 -14.58
N PRO A 159 23.82 19.76 -15.04
CA PRO A 159 23.51 20.08 -16.43
C PRO A 159 23.89 21.54 -16.69
N ARG A 160 24.90 21.75 -17.54
CA ARG A 160 25.23 23.12 -17.99
C ARG A 160 23.99 23.70 -18.66
N ARG A 161 23.52 24.85 -18.17
CA ARG A 161 22.49 25.66 -18.85
C ARG A 161 22.91 25.84 -20.31
N VAL A 162 22.11 25.30 -21.24
CA VAL A 162 22.20 25.67 -22.65
C VAL A 162 21.63 27.08 -22.77
N ALA A 163 22.51 28.07 -22.63
CA ALA A 163 22.15 29.46 -22.82
C ALA A 163 21.86 29.71 -24.30
N ARG A 164 20.58 29.92 -24.64
CA ARG A 164 20.20 30.50 -25.94
C ARG A 164 20.80 31.90 -26.01
N SER A 165 21.85 32.06 -26.82
CA SER A 165 22.39 33.39 -27.13
C SER A 165 21.59 34.01 -28.26
N PRO A 166 21.00 35.21 -28.09
CA PRO A 166 20.65 36.06 -29.22
C PRO A 166 21.92 36.76 -29.72
N ALA A 167 22.18 36.68 -31.02
CA ALA A 167 23.33 37.37 -31.62
C ALA A 167 23.04 38.85 -31.85
N ARG A 168 23.97 39.74 -31.47
CA ARG A 168 24.36 40.98 -32.20
C ARG A 168 25.64 41.61 -31.60
N PRO A 169 26.36 42.49 -32.35
CA PRO A 169 27.83 42.55 -32.29
C PRO A 169 28.42 43.67 -31.41
N ALA A 170 29.76 43.75 -31.44
CA ALA A 170 30.61 44.44 -30.47
C ALA A 170 30.96 45.91 -30.77
N SER A 171 31.13 46.65 -29.68
CA SER A 171 31.91 47.90 -29.47
C SER A 171 31.81 48.23 -27.96
N GLY A 172 32.79 48.75 -27.22
CA GLY A 172 34.19 49.09 -27.46
C GLY A 172 34.75 49.78 -26.20
N ASP A 173 36.06 49.69 -25.97
CA ASP A 173 36.92 50.46 -25.04
C ASP A 173 36.68 50.59 -23.50
N ALA A 174 37.73 50.13 -22.78
CA ALA A 174 38.61 50.87 -21.84
C ALA A 174 38.17 51.42 -20.45
N SER A 175 39.04 51.11 -19.47
CA SER A 175 39.36 51.87 -18.22
C SER A 175 38.32 51.85 -17.08
N SER A 176 38.64 51.97 -15.77
CA SER A 176 39.91 51.87 -15.00
C SER A 176 39.62 51.66 -13.49
N ARG A 177 40.65 51.30 -12.68
CA ARG A 177 40.95 51.66 -11.25
C ARG A 177 39.77 52.01 -10.29
N THR A 178 39.65 51.64 -9.01
CA THR A 178 40.54 51.17 -7.90
C THR A 178 39.62 50.71 -6.71
N SER A 179 40.02 50.21 -5.52
CA SER A 179 41.31 49.95 -4.83
C SER A 179 41.18 48.86 -3.72
N GLU A 180 42.35 48.46 -3.22
CA GLU A 180 42.75 47.65 -2.05
C GLU A 180 42.53 48.28 -0.64
N PRO A 181 42.93 47.66 0.52
CA PRO A 181 43.18 46.22 0.83
C PRO A 181 42.79 45.73 2.27
N ASP A 182 43.09 44.44 2.58
CA ASP A 182 43.73 43.94 3.83
C ASP A 182 42.99 43.98 5.21
N ARG A 183 42.97 42.96 6.10
CA ARG A 183 43.93 41.88 6.46
C ARG A 183 43.25 40.68 7.14
N VAL A 184 43.86 39.49 7.08
CA VAL A 184 43.65 38.40 8.06
C VAL A 184 45.01 37.82 8.47
N ALA A 185 45.25 37.71 9.78
CA ALA A 185 46.46 37.10 10.34
C ALA A 185 46.13 35.83 11.12
N VAL A 186 47.08 34.88 11.15
CA VAL A 186 46.92 33.54 11.73
C VAL A 186 47.45 33.50 13.18
N GLY A 187 46.79 32.75 14.06
CA GLY A 187 47.27 32.46 15.42
C GLY A 187 46.70 31.14 15.97
N ALA A 188 47.57 30.23 16.41
CA ALA A 188 47.20 28.87 16.82
C ALA A 188 46.86 28.74 18.32
N GLY A 189 46.02 27.75 18.69
CA GLY A 189 45.58 27.58 20.09
C GLY A 189 44.95 26.23 20.46
N ARG A 190 45.80 25.20 20.66
CA ARG A 190 45.65 23.97 21.49
C ARG A 190 44.30 23.24 21.65
N ALA A 191 44.36 21.92 21.48
CA ALA A 191 43.26 20.99 21.72
C ALA A 191 42.83 20.84 23.20
N ARG A 192 41.52 20.59 23.41
CA ARG A 192 40.98 19.90 24.58
C ARG A 192 40.04 18.78 24.12
N ARG A 193 40.15 17.60 24.76
CA ARG A 193 39.27 16.45 24.50
C ARG A 193 37.86 16.74 25.04
N CYS A 194 36.84 16.61 24.19
CA CYS A 194 35.44 16.50 24.62
C CYS A 194 34.93 15.08 24.38
N ARG A 195 34.15 14.57 25.34
CA ARG A 195 33.66 13.18 25.36
C ARG A 195 32.69 12.89 24.22
N ALA A 196 32.69 11.65 23.75
CA ALA A 196 31.73 11.13 22.79
C ALA A 196 30.32 11.08 23.40
N GLY A 197 29.51 12.13 23.14
CA GLY A 197 28.06 12.03 23.21
C GLY A 197 27.54 11.49 21.88
N ARG A 198 26.83 10.35 21.88
CA ARG A 198 26.14 9.82 20.70
C ARG A 198 24.98 10.74 20.31
N ARG A 199 25.29 11.82 19.60
CA ARG A 199 24.30 12.70 19.00
C ARG A 199 23.73 11.97 17.78
N ILE A 200 22.67 11.19 18.00
CA ILE A 200 21.86 10.61 16.92
C ILE A 200 21.36 11.81 16.10
N LEU A 201 21.95 11.99 14.91
CA LEU A 201 21.43 12.92 13.93
C LEU A 201 20.08 12.37 13.47
N ARG A 202 19.01 12.82 14.12
CA ARG A 202 17.65 12.74 13.59
C ARG A 202 17.66 13.50 12.27
N TYR A 203 17.89 12.78 11.17
CA TYR A 203 17.76 13.26 9.81
C TYR A 203 16.26 13.57 9.58
N ARG A 204 15.82 14.76 10.01
CA ARG A 204 14.52 15.28 9.62
C ARG A 204 14.60 15.55 8.12
N HIS A 205 14.14 14.60 7.32
CA HIS A 205 13.75 14.88 5.94
C HIS A 205 12.69 15.99 5.99
N ARG A 206 13.13 17.24 5.79
CA ARG A 206 12.22 18.32 5.43
C ARG A 206 11.67 17.96 4.05
N ARG A 207 10.44 17.41 4.05
CA ARG A 207 9.61 17.15 2.86
C ARG A 207 9.74 18.34 1.90
N SER A 208 10.39 18.16 0.75
CA SER A 208 10.56 19.20 -0.28
C SER A 208 9.34 19.31 -1.21
N TRP A 209 8.15 19.05 -0.66
CA TRP A 209 6.87 19.10 -1.35
C TRP A 209 6.25 20.49 -1.14
N ARG A 210 6.74 21.50 -1.86
CA ARG A 210 6.32 22.91 -1.69
C ARG A 210 4.88 23.25 -2.13
N TRP A 211 4.06 22.24 -2.46
CA TRP A 211 2.78 22.44 -3.16
C TRP A 211 1.62 21.51 -2.77
N VAL A 212 1.87 20.39 -2.08
CA VAL A 212 0.81 19.50 -1.57
C VAL A 212 0.49 19.93 -0.14
N MET A 213 -0.76 20.30 0.14
CA MET A 213 -1.16 20.73 1.49
C MET A 213 -1.65 19.57 2.35
N VAL A 214 -2.36 18.60 1.76
CA VAL A 214 -2.93 17.45 2.47
C VAL A 214 -2.81 16.19 1.61
N VAL A 215 -2.46 15.07 2.24
CA VAL A 215 -2.43 13.72 1.68
C VAL A 215 -3.43 12.86 2.44
N LEU A 216 -4.42 12.29 1.75
CA LEU A 216 -5.39 11.35 2.34
C LEU A 216 -5.24 9.99 1.65
N ALA A 217 -5.38 8.90 2.41
CA ALA A 217 -5.48 7.55 1.88
C ALA A 217 -6.92 7.04 2.10
N GLN A 218 -7.62 6.71 1.02
CA GLN A 218 -8.94 6.08 1.08
C GLN A 218 -8.78 4.58 0.84
N VAL A 219 -9.27 3.79 1.80
CA VAL A 219 -9.38 2.34 1.78
C VAL A 219 -10.87 2.01 1.81
N SER A 220 -11.30 0.97 1.10
CA SER A 220 -12.71 0.58 1.02
C SER A 220 -12.83 -0.93 0.93
N ASP A 221 -14.00 -1.44 1.31
CA ASP A 221 -14.43 -2.80 1.01
C ASP A 221 -13.39 -3.83 1.48
N ILE A 222 -13.12 -3.79 2.79
CA ILE A 222 -12.12 -4.64 3.47
C ILE A 222 -12.70 -5.96 3.97
N HIS A 223 -14.04 -6.12 4.00
CA HIS A 223 -14.81 -7.34 4.27
C HIS A 223 -14.10 -8.30 5.23
N ILE A 224 -13.90 -7.85 6.48
CA ILE A 224 -13.37 -8.75 7.51
C ILE A 224 -14.45 -9.80 7.82
N ASP A 225 -14.09 -11.06 7.56
CA ASP A 225 -14.94 -12.27 7.62
C ASP A 225 -14.39 -13.31 8.62
N GLY A 226 -13.40 -12.93 9.43
CA GLY A 226 -12.61 -13.84 10.27
C GLY A 226 -11.61 -14.72 9.52
N SER A 227 -11.55 -14.68 8.19
CA SER A 227 -10.59 -15.45 7.41
C SER A 227 -9.18 -14.83 7.44
N GLY A 228 -8.16 -15.69 7.37
CA GLY A 228 -6.78 -15.23 7.18
C GLY A 228 -6.58 -14.49 5.86
N ARG A 229 -7.36 -14.81 4.82
CA ARG A 229 -7.26 -14.17 3.50
C ARG A 229 -7.65 -12.70 3.57
N ASN A 230 -8.87 -12.37 3.99
CA ASN A 230 -9.35 -11.00 3.96
C ASN A 230 -8.59 -10.15 4.97
N THR A 231 -8.37 -10.68 6.18
CA THR A 231 -7.50 -10.07 7.20
C THR A 231 -6.12 -9.72 6.63
N SER A 232 -5.44 -10.64 5.91
CA SER A 232 -4.12 -10.35 5.33
C SER A 232 -4.15 -9.26 4.24
N ARG A 233 -5.24 -9.15 3.47
CA ARG A 233 -5.42 -8.11 2.44
C ARG A 233 -5.70 -6.76 3.09
N ALA A 234 -6.54 -6.72 4.12
CA ALA A 234 -6.82 -5.53 4.93
C ALA A 234 -5.56 -5.00 5.64
N VAL A 235 -4.79 -5.87 6.30
CA VAL A 235 -3.47 -5.54 6.89
C VAL A 235 -2.58 -4.88 5.84
N ARG A 236 -2.39 -5.50 4.67
CA ARG A 236 -1.52 -4.97 3.62
C ARG A 236 -1.98 -3.61 3.09
N ALA A 237 -3.29 -3.39 2.94
CA ALA A 237 -3.83 -2.12 2.47
C ALA A 237 -3.68 -1.00 3.52
N LEU A 238 -4.01 -1.28 4.78
CA LEU A 238 -3.86 -0.33 5.87
C LEU A 238 -2.38 -0.02 6.16
N ASP A 239 -1.50 -1.02 6.20
CA ASP A 239 -0.06 -0.82 6.41
C ASP A 239 0.60 -0.06 5.26
N TYR A 240 0.20 -0.32 4.01
CA TYR A 240 0.65 0.47 2.87
C TYR A 240 0.17 1.92 2.98
N ALA A 241 -1.10 2.16 3.34
CA ALA A 241 -1.64 3.49 3.59
C ALA A 241 -0.84 4.24 4.69
N ARG A 242 -0.64 3.59 5.85
CA ARG A 242 0.15 4.09 6.99
C ARG A 242 1.59 4.41 6.63
N SER A 243 2.23 3.58 5.80
CA SER A 243 3.65 3.73 5.43
C SER A 243 3.96 5.10 4.79
N MET A 244 3.00 5.67 4.08
CA MET A 244 3.10 6.98 3.44
C MET A 244 3.01 8.15 4.43
N ARG A 245 2.49 7.91 5.64
CA ARG A 245 2.13 8.90 6.66
C ARG A 245 1.23 10.00 6.07
N PRO A 246 -0.01 9.63 5.68
CA PRO A 246 -1.03 10.58 5.27
C PRO A 246 -1.49 11.41 6.48
N ASP A 247 -2.19 12.50 6.21
CA ASP A 247 -2.79 13.36 7.24
C ASP A 247 -4.10 12.78 7.79
N ALA A 248 -4.75 11.87 7.04
CA ALA A 248 -5.77 10.95 7.55
C ALA A 248 -5.94 9.70 6.65
N ILE A 249 -6.50 8.64 7.23
CA ILE A 249 -7.04 7.46 6.53
C ILE A 249 -8.57 7.55 6.52
N LEU A 250 -9.17 7.30 5.36
CA LEU A 250 -10.62 7.23 5.17
C LEU A 250 -11.00 5.77 4.90
N LEU A 251 -11.96 5.23 5.63
CA LEU A 251 -12.47 3.86 5.46
C LEU A 251 -13.94 3.92 5.02
N THR A 252 -14.22 3.71 3.73
CA THR A 252 -15.50 4.04 3.09
C THR A 252 -16.46 2.86 2.94
N GLY A 253 -16.69 2.14 4.05
CA GLY A 253 -17.69 1.08 4.15
C GLY A 253 -17.21 -0.31 3.80
N ASP A 254 -18.13 -1.26 3.99
CA ASP A 254 -17.94 -2.72 4.02
C ASP A 254 -16.68 -3.12 4.80
N ILE A 255 -16.74 -2.75 6.08
CA ILE A 255 -15.68 -2.92 7.07
C ILE A 255 -15.69 -4.37 7.59
N ALA A 256 -16.88 -4.87 7.93
CA ALA A 256 -17.15 -6.26 8.25
C ALA A 256 -17.92 -6.92 7.08
N ASP A 257 -17.77 -8.22 6.87
CA ASP A 257 -18.45 -8.95 5.78
C ASP A 257 -19.87 -9.40 6.16
N HIS A 258 -20.12 -9.67 7.45
CA HIS A 258 -21.43 -10.07 7.98
C HIS A 258 -21.96 -9.11 9.05
N GLY A 259 -21.20 -8.05 9.37
CA GLY A 259 -21.49 -7.11 10.46
C GLY A 259 -21.44 -7.76 11.84
N ALA A 260 -20.72 -8.87 12.00
CA ALA A 260 -20.60 -9.59 13.27
C ALA A 260 -19.72 -8.83 14.27
N VAL A 261 -19.91 -9.08 15.57
CA VAL A 261 -19.15 -8.38 16.62
C VAL A 261 -17.67 -8.72 16.51
N GLU A 262 -17.37 -10.00 16.29
CA GLU A 262 -16.05 -10.60 16.19
C GLU A 262 -15.26 -10.03 15.00
N GLU A 263 -15.93 -9.74 13.88
CA GLU A 263 -15.35 -9.08 12.71
C GLU A 263 -14.90 -7.66 13.05
N TYR A 264 -15.73 -6.89 13.75
CA TYR A 264 -15.33 -5.56 14.24
C TYR A 264 -14.26 -5.62 15.34
N GLU A 265 -14.15 -6.70 16.11
CA GLU A 265 -13.03 -6.85 17.07
C GLU A 265 -11.70 -7.05 16.34
N ILE A 266 -11.68 -7.83 15.27
CA ILE A 266 -10.51 -7.92 14.38
C ILE A 266 -10.21 -6.55 13.78
N VAL A 267 -11.21 -5.83 13.24
CA VAL A 267 -11.02 -4.48 12.69
C VAL A 267 -10.48 -3.52 13.75
N ARG A 268 -11.03 -3.51 14.97
CA ARG A 268 -10.55 -2.70 16.10
C ARG A 268 -9.08 -2.94 16.37
N ASP A 269 -8.66 -4.20 16.36
CA ASP A 269 -7.27 -4.57 16.63
C ASP A 269 -6.35 -4.24 15.44
N LEU A 270 -6.87 -4.25 14.20
CA LEU A 270 -6.18 -3.79 12.98
C LEU A 270 -6.01 -2.27 12.89
N ILE A 271 -6.98 -1.48 13.37
CA ILE A 271 -6.96 -0.01 13.37
C ILE A 271 -6.43 0.60 14.67
N SER A 272 -6.28 -0.22 15.72
CA SER A 272 -5.44 0.10 16.86
C SER A 272 -4.00 0.32 16.41
N PHE A 273 -3.25 1.14 17.15
CA PHE A 273 -1.85 1.51 16.86
C PHE A 273 -1.63 2.45 15.66
N ASP A 274 -2.16 3.67 15.73
CA ASP A 274 -1.80 4.76 14.80
C ASP A 274 -1.62 6.13 15.46
N ASP A 275 -0.61 6.88 14.99
CA ASP A 275 -0.47 8.33 15.18
C ASP A 275 -1.28 9.11 14.10
N VAL A 276 -1.97 8.41 13.19
CA VAL A 276 -2.68 8.93 12.02
C VAL A 276 -4.19 8.94 12.29
N PRO A 277 -4.90 10.07 12.10
CA PRO A 277 -6.36 10.11 12.20
C PRO A 277 -7.05 9.16 11.22
N LEU A 278 -8.03 8.39 11.69
CA LEU A 278 -8.89 7.55 10.86
C LEU A 278 -10.34 8.04 10.96
N VAL A 279 -11.03 8.09 9.82
CA VAL A 279 -12.46 8.41 9.73
C VAL A 279 -13.14 7.30 8.93
N LEU A 280 -14.33 6.87 9.37
CA LEU A 280 -15.06 5.79 8.71
C LEU A 280 -16.55 6.09 8.54
N CYS A 281 -17.17 5.45 7.56
CA CYS A 281 -18.61 5.27 7.42
C CYS A 281 -18.89 3.78 7.09
N PRO A 282 -20.07 3.23 7.44
CA PRO A 282 -20.47 1.87 7.08
C PRO A 282 -20.84 1.72 5.60
N GLY A 283 -20.74 0.50 5.10
CA GLY A 283 -21.40 0.04 3.87
C GLY A 283 -22.65 -0.78 4.15
N ASN A 284 -23.15 -1.52 3.15
CA ASN A 284 -24.36 -2.34 3.30
C ASN A 284 -24.12 -3.65 4.08
N HIS A 285 -22.89 -4.17 4.11
CA HIS A 285 -22.53 -5.33 4.94
C HIS A 285 -22.41 -4.96 6.45
N ASP A 286 -22.25 -3.67 6.77
CA ASP A 286 -21.99 -3.21 8.13
C ASP A 286 -23.25 -3.02 8.99
N VAL A 287 -23.41 -3.85 10.03
CA VAL A 287 -24.42 -3.64 11.09
C VAL A 287 -24.03 -2.46 11.99
N ARG A 288 -24.71 -1.30 11.81
CA ARG A 288 -24.52 -0.04 12.55
C ARG A 288 -24.31 -0.21 14.07
N GLY A 289 -25.19 -0.96 14.74
CA GLY A 289 -25.13 -1.12 16.20
C GLY A 289 -23.85 -1.80 16.69
N ASN A 290 -23.40 -2.84 15.99
CA ASN A 290 -22.17 -3.56 16.31
C ASN A 290 -20.94 -2.70 16.00
N LEU A 291 -20.91 -2.03 14.83
CA LEU A 291 -19.86 -1.10 14.44
C LEU A 291 -19.68 0.01 15.49
N ARG A 292 -20.77 0.69 15.86
CA ARG A 292 -20.77 1.78 16.83
C ARG A 292 -20.27 1.31 18.20
N LYS A 293 -20.72 0.14 18.65
CA LYS A 293 -20.33 -0.42 19.94
C LYS A 293 -18.84 -0.78 19.98
N VAL A 294 -18.34 -1.48 18.97
CA VAL A 294 -16.98 -2.05 18.98
C VAL A 294 -15.92 -1.05 18.51
N LEU A 295 -16.17 -0.28 17.45
CA LEU A 295 -15.20 0.66 16.89
C LEU A 295 -15.29 2.07 17.48
N LEU A 296 -16.48 2.51 17.92
CA LEU A 296 -16.72 3.90 18.36
C LEU A 296 -17.06 4.03 19.85
N GLY A 297 -17.23 2.93 20.57
CA GLY A 297 -17.62 2.93 21.99
C GLY A 297 -18.98 3.56 22.27
N ARG A 298 -19.94 3.43 21.33
CA ARG A 298 -21.29 4.04 21.41
C ARG A 298 -22.37 3.00 21.18
N ASP A 299 -23.44 3.06 21.97
CA ASP A 299 -24.64 2.27 21.73
C ASP A 299 -25.55 2.89 20.65
N GLY A 300 -26.65 2.20 20.34
CA GLY A 300 -27.66 2.61 19.37
C GLY A 300 -27.32 2.23 17.92
N ASP A 301 -28.32 2.38 17.06
CA ASP A 301 -28.37 1.96 15.64
C ASP A 301 -28.47 3.14 14.66
N GLN A 302 -28.31 4.37 15.17
CA GLN A 302 -28.43 5.59 14.38
C GLN A 302 -27.28 5.72 13.35
N PRO A 303 -27.50 6.45 12.23
CA PRO A 303 -26.48 6.67 11.21
C PRO A 303 -25.11 7.08 11.77
N VAL A 304 -24.07 6.48 11.22
CA VAL A 304 -22.66 6.64 11.62
C VAL A 304 -21.99 7.73 10.76
N ASN A 305 -22.50 8.95 10.91
CA ASN A 305 -21.94 10.13 10.27
C ASN A 305 -20.70 10.63 11.02
N GLN A 306 -19.60 10.91 10.30
CA GLN A 306 -18.33 11.37 10.91
C GLN A 306 -17.70 12.52 10.13
N ALA A 307 -17.13 13.49 10.86
CA ALA A 307 -16.41 14.61 10.26
C ALA A 307 -15.03 14.81 10.91
N LEU A 308 -14.03 15.08 10.07
CA LEU A 308 -12.67 15.44 10.49
C LEU A 308 -12.29 16.81 9.94
N ASN A 309 -11.95 17.72 10.84
CA ASN A 309 -11.46 19.05 10.50
C ASN A 309 -9.93 19.06 10.53
N LEU A 310 -9.31 19.08 9.36
CA LEU A 310 -7.91 19.44 9.19
C LEU A 310 -7.78 20.96 8.96
N GLU A 311 -6.55 21.47 8.96
CA GLU A 311 -6.27 22.91 8.83
C GLU A 311 -6.92 23.51 7.56
N THR A 312 -6.70 22.90 6.41
CA THR A 312 -7.12 23.41 5.09
C THR A 312 -8.25 22.62 4.42
N VAL A 313 -8.75 21.54 5.05
CA VAL A 313 -9.87 20.73 4.55
C VAL A 313 -10.75 20.19 5.69
N THR A 314 -12.05 20.08 5.43
CA THR A 314 -13.01 19.29 6.20
C THR A 314 -13.35 18.03 5.42
N ILE A 315 -13.26 16.86 6.04
CA ILE A 315 -13.77 15.60 5.48
C ILE A 315 -15.07 15.29 6.21
N ALA A 316 -16.14 14.98 5.49
CA ALA A 316 -17.40 14.50 6.03
C ALA A 316 -17.76 13.16 5.37
N LEU A 317 -17.75 12.07 6.14
CA LEU A 317 -18.22 10.77 5.69
C LEU A 317 -19.65 10.54 6.21
N CYS A 318 -20.57 10.34 5.28
CA CYS A 318 -21.98 10.07 5.54
C CYS A 318 -22.24 8.58 5.54
N ASP A 319 -23.03 8.12 6.51
CA ASP A 319 -23.61 6.79 6.51
C ASP A 319 -24.74 6.73 5.48
N SER A 320 -24.46 6.04 4.37
CA SER A 320 -25.43 5.77 3.30
C SER A 320 -26.11 4.41 3.41
N SER A 321 -25.84 3.61 4.45
CA SER A 321 -26.38 2.25 4.54
C SER A 321 -27.87 2.24 4.90
N ILE A 322 -28.55 1.16 4.55
CA ILE A 322 -29.92 0.92 5.02
C ILE A 322 -29.93 -0.46 5.68
N PRO A 323 -30.30 -0.59 6.96
CA PRO A 323 -30.28 -1.88 7.65
C PRO A 323 -31.04 -2.99 6.89
N GLY A 324 -30.31 -4.02 6.48
CA GLY A 324 -30.87 -5.18 5.77
C GLY A 324 -31.15 -4.95 4.27
N ARG A 325 -30.52 -3.96 3.62
CA ARG A 325 -30.60 -3.74 2.18
C ARG A 325 -29.24 -3.37 1.60
N ASP A 326 -29.03 -3.73 0.34
CA ASP A 326 -27.80 -3.46 -0.40
C ASP A 326 -27.77 -2.09 -1.10
N ASP A 327 -28.94 -1.44 -1.29
CA ASP A 327 -29.01 -0.09 -1.85
C ASP A 327 -28.83 1.01 -0.79
N GLY A 328 -28.19 2.11 -1.19
CA GLY A 328 -27.90 3.21 -0.29
C GLY A 328 -29.02 4.25 -0.18
N HIS A 329 -29.15 4.89 0.99
CA HIS A 329 -29.96 6.10 1.18
C HIS A 329 -29.27 7.06 2.17
N LEU A 330 -29.40 8.36 1.94
CA LEU A 330 -29.06 9.40 2.91
C LEU A 330 -30.36 9.99 3.44
N ASP A 331 -30.66 9.75 4.72
CA ASP A 331 -31.84 10.30 5.36
C ASP A 331 -31.76 11.82 5.59
N ASP A 332 -32.91 12.44 5.83
CA ASP A 332 -33.02 13.90 5.99
C ASP A 332 -32.15 14.41 7.17
N ASP A 333 -32.01 13.63 8.24
CA ASP A 333 -31.14 13.93 9.38
C ASP A 333 -29.65 13.93 9.00
N THR A 334 -29.22 12.96 8.18
CA THR A 334 -27.86 12.86 7.64
C THR A 334 -27.56 14.00 6.66
N LEU A 335 -28.53 14.38 5.83
CA LEU A 335 -28.41 15.50 4.90
C LEU A 335 -28.36 16.85 5.64
N ALA A 336 -29.18 17.03 6.69
CA ALA A 336 -29.15 18.20 7.56
C ALA A 336 -27.85 18.28 8.38
N TRP A 337 -27.36 17.15 8.88
CA TRP A 337 -26.05 17.05 9.52
C TRP A 337 -24.94 17.47 8.57
N LEU A 338 -24.90 16.93 7.34
CA LEU A 338 -23.90 17.25 6.33
C LEU A 338 -23.91 18.75 6.00
N ASP A 339 -25.10 19.31 5.78
CA ASP A 339 -25.31 20.74 5.53
C ASP A 339 -24.73 21.60 6.66
N SER A 340 -24.97 21.22 7.93
CA SER A 340 -24.43 21.92 9.10
C SER A 340 -22.90 21.84 9.20
N VAL A 341 -22.29 20.69 8.87
CA VAL A 341 -20.84 20.48 8.86
C VAL A 341 -20.16 21.34 7.80
N LEU A 342 -20.74 21.41 6.60
CA LEU A 342 -20.23 22.22 5.51
C LEU A 342 -20.42 23.72 5.75
N ALA A 343 -21.57 24.13 6.31
CA ALA A 343 -21.87 25.51 6.68
C ALA A 343 -21.01 26.05 7.85
N ALA A 344 -20.41 25.18 8.67
CA ALA A 344 -19.55 25.59 9.77
C ALA A 344 -18.19 26.15 9.32
N ARG A 345 -17.71 25.80 8.12
CA ARG A 345 -16.40 26.25 7.58
C ARG A 345 -16.47 26.59 6.08
N PRO A 346 -17.30 27.54 5.63
CA PRO A 346 -17.61 27.76 4.20
C PRO A 346 -16.44 28.31 3.36
N GLY A 347 -15.38 28.82 4.02
CA GLY A 347 -14.13 29.22 3.36
C GLY A 347 -13.05 28.14 3.34
N VAL A 348 -13.29 26.97 3.93
CA VAL A 348 -12.37 25.83 3.97
C VAL A 348 -12.87 24.78 3.01
N ARG A 349 -11.97 24.10 2.28
CA ARG A 349 -12.35 23.05 1.33
C ARG A 349 -13.05 21.90 2.03
N ALA A 350 -13.92 21.22 1.31
CA ALA A 350 -14.55 20.01 1.81
C ALA A 350 -14.38 18.83 0.86
N LEU A 351 -14.33 17.63 1.44
CA LEU A 351 -14.60 16.37 0.76
C LEU A 351 -15.80 15.71 1.44
N VAL A 352 -16.76 15.26 0.65
CA VAL A 352 -17.91 14.49 1.13
C VAL A 352 -17.72 13.07 0.66
N GLY A 353 -17.89 12.09 1.55
CA GLY A 353 -17.77 10.67 1.20
C GLY A 353 -18.94 9.87 1.75
N MET A 354 -19.16 8.70 1.17
CA MET A 354 -20.12 7.69 1.62
C MET A 354 -19.69 6.34 1.05
N HIS A 355 -20.50 5.30 1.23
CA HIS A 355 -20.22 4.00 0.63
C HIS A 355 -20.77 3.91 -0.81
N HIS A 356 -22.09 4.06 -0.99
CA HIS A 356 -22.74 3.83 -2.27
C HIS A 356 -22.51 4.98 -3.30
N PRO A 357 -22.15 4.69 -4.57
CA PRO A 357 -22.01 5.71 -5.61
C PRO A 357 -23.29 6.48 -5.91
N ALA A 358 -23.17 7.79 -6.22
CA ALA A 358 -24.30 8.68 -6.51
C ALA A 358 -24.83 8.62 -7.97
N VAL A 359 -24.15 7.86 -8.84
CA VAL A 359 -24.45 7.76 -10.28
C VAL A 359 -24.17 6.34 -10.77
N GLU A 360 -24.65 6.02 -11.97
CA GLU A 360 -24.32 4.79 -12.66
C GLU A 360 -22.85 4.80 -13.12
N LEU A 361 -22.16 3.67 -12.91
CA LEU A 361 -20.76 3.43 -13.28
C LEU A 361 -20.63 2.55 -14.54
N GLY A 362 -21.73 2.00 -15.05
CA GLY A 362 -21.73 1.09 -16.21
C GLY A 362 -21.50 -0.37 -15.83
N ILE A 363 -21.80 -0.73 -14.57
CA ILE A 363 -21.69 -2.07 -14.02
C ILE A 363 -23.08 -2.43 -13.48
N PRO A 364 -23.96 -3.08 -14.26
CA PRO A 364 -25.37 -3.28 -13.89
C PRO A 364 -25.60 -3.92 -12.52
N TYR A 365 -24.67 -4.78 -12.07
CA TYR A 365 -24.69 -5.37 -10.73
C TYR A 365 -24.58 -4.31 -9.62
N VAL A 366 -23.62 -3.38 -9.72
CA VAL A 366 -23.41 -2.28 -8.76
C VAL A 366 -24.46 -1.17 -8.95
N ASP A 367 -24.78 -0.87 -10.20
CA ASP A 367 -25.72 0.20 -10.56
C ASP A 367 -27.13 -0.06 -10.01
N ALA A 368 -27.52 -1.33 -9.81
CA ALA A 368 -28.79 -1.72 -9.20
C ALA A 368 -28.89 -1.41 -7.69
N ILE A 369 -27.75 -1.30 -7.00
CA ILE A 369 -27.62 -1.14 -5.53
C ILE A 369 -26.87 0.15 -5.14
N ARG A 370 -26.79 1.11 -6.07
CA ARG A 370 -26.22 2.45 -5.85
C ARG A 370 -27.03 3.30 -4.84
N LEU A 371 -26.55 4.51 -4.55
CA LEU A 371 -27.30 5.49 -3.76
C LEU A 371 -28.62 5.87 -4.45
N ASN A 372 -29.75 5.67 -3.76
CA ASN A 372 -31.06 6.15 -4.17
C ASN A 372 -31.25 7.64 -3.84
N ARG A 373 -32.11 8.32 -4.60
CA ARG A 373 -32.41 9.76 -4.50
C ARG A 373 -31.17 10.70 -4.42
N PRO A 374 -30.15 10.52 -5.27
CA PRO A 374 -28.93 11.35 -5.21
C PRO A 374 -29.21 12.85 -5.45
N GLU A 375 -30.36 13.23 -6.03
CA GLU A 375 -30.78 14.62 -6.15
C GLU A 375 -30.90 15.37 -4.82
N GLN A 376 -31.16 14.69 -3.70
CA GLN A 376 -31.19 15.29 -2.37
C GLN A 376 -29.77 15.69 -1.91
N LEU A 377 -28.79 14.79 -2.08
CA LEU A 377 -27.39 15.09 -1.84
C LEU A 377 -26.91 16.24 -2.74
N ARG A 378 -27.29 16.25 -4.02
CA ARG A 378 -26.97 17.37 -4.94
C ARG A 378 -27.47 18.72 -4.41
N GLN A 379 -28.68 18.79 -3.86
CA GLN A 379 -29.22 20.03 -3.28
C GLN A 379 -28.45 20.51 -2.04
N VAL A 380 -27.83 19.61 -1.27
CA VAL A 380 -26.87 20.00 -0.23
C VAL A 380 -25.60 20.53 -0.88
N LEU A 381 -24.98 19.75 -1.78
CA LEU A 381 -23.71 20.12 -2.41
C LEU A 381 -23.79 21.46 -3.16
N ASP A 382 -24.86 21.75 -3.90
CA ASP A 382 -25.00 22.98 -4.68
C ASP A 382 -25.03 24.26 -3.81
N ARG A 383 -25.33 24.14 -2.50
CA ARG A 383 -25.21 25.23 -1.52
C ARG A 383 -23.77 25.41 -0.99
N HIS A 384 -22.90 24.43 -1.22
CA HIS A 384 -21.52 24.37 -0.73
C HIS A 384 -20.50 24.25 -1.89
N PRO A 385 -20.20 25.35 -2.59
CA PRO A 385 -19.26 25.35 -3.73
C PRO A 385 -17.81 25.03 -3.33
N HIS A 386 -17.47 25.06 -2.03
CA HIS A 386 -16.17 24.67 -1.48
C HIS A 386 -15.96 23.15 -1.38
N VAL A 387 -16.99 22.32 -1.62
CA VAL A 387 -16.82 20.87 -1.76
C VAL A 387 -16.10 20.55 -3.07
N LEU A 388 -14.88 20.02 -2.96
CA LEU A 388 -14.00 19.74 -4.10
C LEU A 388 -14.36 18.45 -4.85
N ALA A 389 -14.79 17.41 -4.15
CA ALA A 389 -15.11 16.11 -4.71
C ALA A 389 -16.02 15.30 -3.78
N VAL A 390 -16.68 14.30 -4.36
CA VAL A 390 -17.42 13.26 -3.64
C VAL A 390 -16.60 11.96 -3.70
N LEU A 391 -16.59 11.20 -2.61
CA LEU A 391 -15.90 9.91 -2.47
C LEU A 391 -16.92 8.77 -2.31
N ALA A 392 -16.62 7.60 -2.86
CA ALA A 392 -17.44 6.39 -2.71
C ALA A 392 -16.58 5.12 -2.55
N GLY A 393 -17.18 4.05 -2.01
CA GLY A 393 -16.69 2.67 -2.00
C GLY A 393 -17.55 1.77 -2.89
N HIS A 394 -17.88 0.56 -2.42
CA HIS A 394 -18.98 -0.31 -2.88
C HIS A 394 -18.85 -0.91 -4.29
N ALA A 395 -18.21 -0.21 -5.23
CA ALA A 395 -18.00 -0.71 -6.59
C ALA A 395 -16.85 -1.71 -6.68
N HIS A 396 -16.04 -1.87 -5.62
CA HIS A 396 -14.83 -2.70 -5.55
C HIS A 396 -13.80 -2.44 -6.68
N THR A 397 -13.99 -1.41 -7.49
CA THR A 397 -13.17 -1.11 -8.66
C THR A 397 -12.92 0.39 -8.74
N ALA A 398 -11.73 0.77 -9.21
CA ALA A 398 -11.34 2.16 -9.29
C ALA A 398 -12.10 2.87 -10.42
N ALA A 399 -13.06 3.73 -10.06
CA ALA A 399 -13.84 4.51 -11.01
C ALA A 399 -13.77 6.00 -10.69
N ALA A 400 -13.73 6.83 -11.74
CA ALA A 400 -13.78 8.28 -11.64
C ALA A 400 -14.78 8.83 -12.64
N THR A 401 -15.72 9.65 -12.16
CA THR A 401 -16.79 10.25 -12.96
C THR A 401 -17.16 11.63 -12.38
N THR A 402 -18.31 12.20 -12.73
CA THR A 402 -18.79 13.46 -12.18
C THR A 402 -20.16 13.34 -11.56
N PHE A 403 -20.35 13.99 -10.40
CA PHE A 403 -21.64 14.15 -9.74
C PHE A 403 -21.78 15.58 -9.22
N ALA A 404 -22.95 16.20 -9.37
CA ALA A 404 -23.21 17.59 -8.97
C ALA A 404 -22.12 18.59 -9.46
N GLY A 405 -21.63 18.43 -10.69
CA GLY A 405 -20.57 19.27 -11.28
C GLY A 405 -19.16 19.08 -10.69
N ARG A 406 -18.97 18.10 -9.81
CA ARG A 406 -17.72 17.80 -9.09
C ARG A 406 -17.23 16.39 -9.45
N PRO A 407 -15.92 16.08 -9.29
CA PRO A 407 -15.45 14.70 -9.37
C PRO A 407 -16.15 13.80 -8.35
N LEU A 408 -16.62 12.64 -8.81
CA LEU A 408 -16.94 11.48 -7.96
C LEU A 408 -15.78 10.50 -8.12
N LEU A 409 -15.15 10.14 -7.00
CA LEU A 409 -13.95 9.33 -6.93
C LEU A 409 -14.27 8.06 -6.13
N VAL A 410 -14.39 6.94 -6.82
CA VAL A 410 -14.72 5.65 -6.23
C VAL A 410 -13.42 4.91 -5.92
N ALA A 411 -13.27 4.44 -4.68
CA ALA A 411 -12.14 3.61 -4.29
C ALA A 411 -12.29 2.18 -4.83
N PRO A 412 -11.19 1.52 -5.22
CA PRO A 412 -11.18 0.10 -5.47
C PRO A 412 -11.32 -0.69 -4.16
N GLY A 413 -11.79 -1.92 -4.28
CA GLY A 413 -11.98 -2.81 -3.15
C GLY A 413 -10.66 -3.45 -2.69
N VAL A 414 -10.59 -3.79 -1.40
CA VAL A 414 -9.45 -4.52 -0.85
C VAL A 414 -9.64 -6.02 -0.99
N VAL A 415 -10.82 -6.58 -0.74
CA VAL A 415 -11.03 -8.05 -0.71
C VAL A 415 -11.24 -8.68 -2.08
N SER A 416 -11.90 -7.97 -3.00
CA SER A 416 -12.20 -8.43 -4.35
C SER A 416 -12.28 -7.23 -5.31
N THR A 417 -12.45 -7.50 -6.61
CA THR A 417 -12.65 -6.50 -7.65
C THR A 417 -13.86 -6.87 -8.48
N ILE A 418 -14.78 -5.93 -8.69
CA ILE A 418 -15.90 -6.13 -9.61
C ILE A 418 -15.44 -5.72 -11.03
N LEU A 419 -15.62 -6.65 -11.97
CA LEU A 419 -15.22 -6.53 -13.36
C LEU A 419 -16.31 -5.85 -14.20
N LEU A 420 -15.90 -5.18 -15.27
CA LEU A 420 -16.82 -4.58 -16.24
C LEU A 420 -17.55 -5.67 -17.05
N PRO A 421 -18.76 -5.39 -17.58
CA PRO A 421 -19.48 -6.32 -18.47
C PRO A 421 -18.72 -6.75 -19.73
N ALA A 422 -17.70 -5.98 -20.14
CA ALA A 422 -16.83 -6.30 -21.27
C ALA A 422 -15.68 -7.27 -20.90
N GLU A 423 -15.37 -7.42 -19.62
CA GLU A 423 -14.29 -8.29 -19.12
C GLU A 423 -14.81 -9.70 -18.79
N THR A 424 -16.07 -9.83 -18.36
CA THR A 424 -16.68 -11.13 -18.05
C THR A 424 -18.19 -11.16 -18.32
N PRO A 425 -18.73 -12.27 -18.89
CA PRO A 425 -20.17 -12.50 -18.95
C PRO A 425 -20.75 -13.10 -17.65
N VAL A 426 -19.90 -13.47 -16.67
CA VAL A 426 -20.31 -14.11 -15.42
C VAL A 426 -21.00 -13.10 -14.50
N GLN A 427 -22.05 -13.53 -13.80
CA GLN A 427 -22.78 -12.72 -12.82
C GLN A 427 -22.91 -13.49 -11.49
N PRO A 428 -22.58 -12.89 -10.33
CA PRO A 428 -22.02 -11.54 -10.18
C PRO A 428 -20.56 -11.49 -10.73
N PRO A 429 -20.11 -10.35 -11.30
CA PRO A 429 -18.83 -10.26 -12.01
C PRO A 429 -17.66 -9.98 -11.04
N ILE A 430 -17.46 -10.85 -10.04
CA ILE A 430 -16.50 -10.63 -8.94
C ILE A 430 -15.23 -11.46 -9.15
N ASP A 431 -14.06 -10.82 -9.09
CA ASP A 431 -12.74 -11.45 -9.09
C ASP A 431 -12.07 -11.33 -7.71
N PHE A 432 -11.70 -12.47 -7.12
CA PHE A 432 -11.01 -12.55 -5.82
C PHE A 432 -9.49 -12.75 -5.94
N THR A 433 -8.95 -12.79 -7.17
CA THR A 433 -7.53 -13.03 -7.47
C THR A 433 -6.78 -11.73 -7.71
N LEU A 434 -7.46 -10.68 -8.22
CA LEU A 434 -6.86 -9.37 -8.46
C LEU A 434 -6.26 -8.75 -7.17
N PRO A 435 -5.17 -7.97 -7.30
CA PRO A 435 -4.48 -7.40 -6.14
C PRO A 435 -5.36 -6.38 -5.41
N PRO A 436 -5.26 -6.29 -4.07
CA PRO A 436 -5.94 -5.23 -3.31
C PRO A 436 -5.45 -3.87 -3.80
N ALA A 437 -6.29 -2.85 -3.79
CA ALA A 437 -5.89 -1.50 -4.17
C ALA A 437 -6.46 -0.45 -3.22
N ILE A 438 -5.88 0.76 -3.25
CA ILE A 438 -6.38 1.94 -2.51
C ILE A 438 -6.37 3.18 -3.40
N ALA A 439 -7.07 4.23 -2.96
CA ALA A 439 -6.99 5.56 -3.56
C ALA A 439 -6.17 6.52 -2.68
N ILE A 440 -5.31 7.33 -3.29
CA ILE A 440 -4.50 8.35 -2.62
C ILE A 440 -4.90 9.71 -3.15
N HIS A 441 -5.37 10.61 -2.29
CA HIS A 441 -5.84 11.93 -2.64
C HIS A 441 -4.80 12.98 -2.23
N LEU A 442 -4.31 13.74 -3.20
CA LEU A 442 -3.39 14.85 -3.01
C LEU A 442 -4.16 16.15 -3.20
N LEU A 443 -4.31 16.94 -2.15
CA LEU A 443 -5.02 18.21 -2.18
C LEU A 443 -4.02 19.37 -2.32
N TYR A 444 -4.26 20.17 -3.35
CA TYR A 444 -3.47 21.34 -3.71
C TYR A 444 -4.24 22.64 -3.42
N GLU A 445 -3.67 23.78 -3.81
CA GLU A 445 -4.30 25.10 -3.65
C GLU A 445 -5.50 25.36 -4.58
N ASP A 446 -5.74 24.51 -5.58
CA ASP A 446 -6.74 24.71 -6.64
C ASP A 446 -7.50 23.43 -7.05
N ARG A 447 -6.94 22.24 -6.75
CA ARG A 447 -7.44 20.95 -7.25
C ARG A 447 -7.18 19.80 -6.29
N ILE A 448 -7.89 18.70 -6.53
CA ILE A 448 -7.58 17.36 -6.02
C ILE A 448 -6.94 16.53 -7.15
N ALA A 449 -5.95 15.72 -6.82
CA ALA A 449 -5.45 14.67 -7.71
C ALA A 449 -5.54 13.33 -6.98
N THR A 450 -6.16 12.32 -7.62
CA THR A 450 -6.30 10.98 -7.05
C THR A 450 -5.46 9.97 -7.82
N HIS A 451 -4.73 9.15 -7.08
CA HIS A 451 -3.90 8.09 -7.59
C HIS A 451 -4.36 6.76 -7.02
N TYR A 452 -4.91 5.91 -7.88
CA TYR A 452 -5.18 4.52 -7.56
C TYR A 452 -3.87 3.71 -7.52
N ARG A 453 -3.72 2.85 -6.52
CA ARG A 453 -2.52 2.04 -6.32
C ARG A 453 -2.90 0.60 -6.00
N PRO A 454 -2.64 -0.37 -6.90
CA PRO A 454 -2.61 -1.77 -6.52
C PRO A 454 -1.45 -2.00 -5.54
N ILE A 455 -1.69 -2.88 -4.58
CA ILE A 455 -0.78 -3.26 -3.51
C ILE A 455 -0.26 -4.66 -3.85
N PRO A 456 1.03 -4.78 -4.25
CA PRO A 456 1.61 -6.02 -4.79
C PRO A 456 1.81 -7.08 -3.72
#